data_AF-I1W6K5-F1
#
_entry.id   AF-I1W6K5-F1
#
_cell.length_a   1.000
_cell.length_b   1.000
_cell.length_c   1.000
_cell.angle_alpha   90.00
_cell.angle_beta   90.00
_cell.angle_gamma   90.00
#
_symmetry.space_group_name_H-M   'P 1'
#
loop_
_entity.id
_entity.type
_entity.pdbx_description
1 polymer ?
#
loop_
_entity_poly.entity_id
_entity_poly.type
_entity_poly.pdbx_seq_one_letter_code
_entity_poly.pdbx_strand_id
1 'polypeptide(L)' 'KDRHSKISTSQGLRDRRMRLSVSIARQFFDLQDMLGFDKASHTVEWLMEQSQSAIKIAKTTRDKARAKARERAR' A
#
# COMPACT_ATOMS: atom_id res chain seq x y z
N LYS A 1 -27.58 6.33 1.13
CA LYS A 1 -26.76 5.41 0.29
C LYS A 1 -25.31 5.81 0.51
N ASP A 2 -24.59 5.05 1.35
CA ASP A 2 -23.19 5.36 1.71
C ASP A 2 -22.33 5.38 0.45
N ARG A 3 -21.74 6.54 0.14
CA ARG A 3 -20.94 6.75 -1.09
C ARG A 3 -19.53 6.16 -0.95
N HIS A 4 -19.20 5.58 0.20
CA HIS A 4 -17.95 4.86 0.41
C HIS A 4 -18.21 3.36 0.39
N SER A 5 -18.30 2.79 -0.82
CA SER A 5 -18.40 1.34 -0.97
C SER A 5 -17.22 0.65 -0.27
N LYS A 6 -17.54 -0.36 0.55
CA LYS A 6 -16.55 -1.30 1.10
C LYS A 6 -15.95 -2.11 -0.05
N ILE A 7 -14.73 -2.62 0.13
CA ILE A 7 -14.10 -3.58 -0.79
C ILE A 7 -14.11 -4.98 -0.17
N SER A 8 -14.28 -6.00 -1.00
CA SER A 8 -14.13 -7.39 -0.58
C SER A 8 -12.67 -7.81 -0.67
N THR A 9 -12.14 -8.39 0.41
CA THR A 9 -10.77 -8.94 0.47
C THR A 9 -10.82 -10.39 0.95
N SER A 10 -9.72 -11.14 0.82
CA SER A 10 -9.62 -12.49 1.38
C SER A 10 -9.79 -12.55 2.91
N GLN A 11 -9.75 -11.39 3.58
CA GLN A 11 -10.00 -11.24 5.01
C GLN A 11 -11.37 -10.61 5.32
N GLY A 12 -12.27 -10.51 4.34
CA GLY A 12 -13.62 -9.92 4.49
C GLY A 12 -13.72 -8.48 3.97
N LEU A 13 -14.84 -7.82 4.31
CA LEU A 13 -15.13 -6.44 3.87
C LEU A 13 -14.22 -5.42 4.57
N ARG A 14 -13.65 -4.50 3.80
CA ARG A 14 -12.76 -3.43 4.30
C ARG A 14 -13.23 -2.05 3.87
N ASP A 15 -12.95 -1.06 4.71
CA ASP A 15 -13.09 0.35 4.35
C ASP A 15 -11.99 0.77 3.37
N ARG A 16 -12.28 1.72 2.49
CA ARG A 16 -11.31 2.26 1.52
C ARG A 16 -10.54 3.48 2.05
N ARG A 17 -10.95 4.04 3.19
CA ARG A 17 -10.32 5.21 3.80
C ARG A 17 -9.07 4.79 4.56
N MET A 18 -7.96 5.47 4.31
CA MET A 18 -6.74 5.33 5.09
C MET A 18 -6.64 6.50 6.07
N ARG A 19 -6.37 6.20 7.35
CA ARG A 19 -6.07 7.21 8.37
C ARG A 19 -4.56 7.30 8.51
N LEU A 20 -3.98 8.39 8.02
CA LEU A 20 -2.54 8.65 8.09
C LEU A 20 -2.18 9.28 9.45
N SER A 21 -0.96 9.04 9.92
CA SER A 21 -0.40 9.84 11.02
C SER A 21 -0.15 11.28 10.53
N VAL A 22 -0.07 12.23 11.46
CA VAL A 22 0.16 13.64 11.12
C VAL A 22 1.45 13.83 10.31
N SER A 23 2.52 13.13 10.69
CA SER A 23 3.81 13.22 10.00
C SER A 23 3.75 12.73 8.55
N ILE A 24 3.10 11.59 8.33
CA ILE A 24 2.98 10.99 6.98
C ILE A 24 1.96 11.76 6.14
N ALA A 25 0.89 12.27 6.73
CA ALA A 25 -0.09 13.09 6.02
C ALA A 25 0.59 14.30 5.37
N ARG A 26 1.49 14.98 6.07
CA ARG A 26 2.24 16.12 5.52
C ARG A 26 3.04 15.73 4.29
N GLN A 27 3.92 14.73 4.42
CA GLN A 27 4.75 14.26 3.29
C GLN A 27 3.92 13.78 2.10
N PHE A 28 2.78 13.13 2.38
CA PHE A 28 1.88 12.63 1.36
C PHE A 28 1.21 13.77 0.58
N PHE A 29 0.67 14.78 1.26
CA PHE A 29 0.01 15.92 0.59
C PHE A 29 1.01 16.84 -0.11
N ASP A 30 2.21 17.02 0.44
CA ASP A 30 3.29 17.74 -0.26
C ASP A 30 3.63 17.06 -1.60
N LEU A 31 3.67 15.72 -1.63
CA LEU A 31 3.86 14.95 -2.87
C LEU A 31 2.65 15.07 -3.81
N GLN A 32 1.42 15.05 -3.29
CA GLN A 32 0.22 15.23 -4.09
C GLN A 32 0.24 16.58 -4.82
N ASP A 33 0.59 17.65 -4.11
CA ASP A 33 0.69 19.00 -4.66
C ASP A 33 1.80 19.10 -5.70
N MET A 34 2.97 18.50 -5.43
CA MET A 34 4.10 18.44 -6.36
C MET A 34 3.75 17.72 -7.67
N LEU A 35 2.97 16.64 -7.60
CA LEU A 35 2.51 15.89 -8.77
C LEU A 35 1.31 16.56 -9.47
N GLY A 36 0.70 17.57 -8.86
CA GLY A 36 -0.46 18.28 -9.39
C GLY A 36 -1.74 17.46 -9.40
N PHE A 37 -1.87 16.48 -8.49
CA PHE A 37 -3.05 15.62 -8.44
C PHE A 37 -4.19 16.22 -7.60
N ASP A 38 -5.38 16.29 -8.19
CA ASP A 38 -6.61 16.73 -7.52
C ASP A 38 -7.12 15.71 -6.48
N LYS A 39 -6.87 14.42 -6.71
CA LYS A 39 -7.34 13.33 -5.85
C LYS A 39 -6.18 12.53 -5.27
N ALA A 40 -6.18 12.36 -3.96
CA ALA A 40 -5.22 11.52 -3.22
C ALA A 40 -5.11 10.08 -3.76
N SER A 41 -6.18 9.53 -4.34
CA SER A 41 -6.14 8.19 -4.95
C SER A 41 -5.14 8.09 -6.10
N HIS A 42 -4.95 9.15 -6.89
CA HIS A 42 -3.97 9.17 -7.97
C HIS A 42 -2.53 9.21 -7.43
N THR A 43 -2.29 9.92 -6.32
CA THR A 43 -0.99 9.89 -5.65
C THR A 43 -0.64 8.47 -5.16
N VAL A 44 -1.63 7.76 -4.60
CA VAL A 44 -1.45 6.36 -4.18
C VAL A 44 -1.21 5.44 -5.37
N GLU A 45 -1.93 5.62 -6.47
CA GLU A 45 -1.73 4.86 -7.71
C GLU A 45 -0.31 5.06 -8.26
N TRP A 46 0.12 6.33 -8.39
CA TRP A 46 1.47 6.67 -8.80
C TRP A 46 2.54 6.06 -7.89
N LEU A 47 2.36 6.13 -6.55
CA LEU A 47 3.28 5.50 -5.59
C LEU A 47 3.37 3.98 -5.80
N MET A 48 2.25 3.31 -6.09
CA MET A 48 2.23 1.87 -6.35
C MET A 48 2.97 1.51 -7.63
N GLU A 49 2.82 2.32 -8.68
CA GLU A 49 3.54 2.17 -9.95
C GLU A 49 5.04 2.36 -9.80
N GLN A 50 5.47 3.45 -9.16
CA GLN A 50 6.90 3.73 -8.92
C GLN A 50 7.55 2.68 -8.02
N SER A 51 6.78 2.11 -7.07
CA SER A 51 7.29 1.16 -6.09
C SER A 51 7.24 -0.31 -6.53
N GLN A 52 6.74 -0.62 -7.74
CA GLN A 52 6.54 -2.01 -8.19
C GLN A 52 7.79 -2.90 -8.06
N SER A 53 8.96 -2.36 -8.44
CA SER A 53 10.23 -3.09 -8.34
C SER A 53 10.59 -3.40 -6.89
N ALA A 54 10.50 -2.40 -6.00
CA ALA A 54 10.77 -2.57 -4.57
C ALA A 54 9.81 -3.57 -3.92
N ILE A 55 8.52 -3.51 -4.27
CA ILE A 55 7.50 -4.45 -3.79
C ILE A 55 7.82 -5.88 -4.25
N LYS A 56 8.21 -6.07 -5.52
CA LYS A 56 8.60 -7.38 -6.05
C LYS A 56 9.79 -7.95 -5.29
N ILE A 57 10.83 -7.15 -5.08
CA ILE A 57 12.02 -7.54 -4.31
C ILE A 57 11.60 -7.95 -2.89
N ALA A 58 10.83 -7.11 -2.19
CA ALA A 58 10.36 -7.39 -0.84
C ALA A 58 9.57 -8.71 -0.75
N LYS A 59 8.69 -8.99 -1.72
CA LYS A 59 7.94 -10.25 -1.80
C LYS A 59 8.88 -11.45 -1.95
N THR A 60 9.82 -11.40 -2.89
CA THR A 60 10.76 -12.51 -3.09
C THR A 60 11.64 -12.78 -1.86
N THR A 61 12.14 -11.72 -1.22
CA THR A 61 12.94 -11.84 0.01
C THR A 61 12.15 -12.48 1.13
N ARG A 62 10.88 -12.06 1.32
CA ARG A 62 9.99 -12.64 2.32
C ARG A 62 9.73 -14.13 2.06
N ASP A 63 9.49 -14.50 0.81
CA ASP A 63 9.19 -15.89 0.44
C ASP A 63 10.45 -16.78 0.62
N LYS A 64 11.64 -16.30 0.25
CA LYS A 64 12.93 -16.96 0.54
C LYS A 64 13.17 -17.15 2.04
N ALA A 65 12.95 -16.10 2.84
CA ALA A 65 13.10 -16.17 4.29
C ALA A 65 12.15 -17.21 4.89
N ARG A 66 10.90 -17.27 4.42
CA ARG A 66 9.91 -18.27 4.85
C ARG A 66 10.29 -19.69 4.45
N ALA A 67 10.84 -19.90 3.26
CA ALA A 67 11.33 -21.20 2.81
C ALA A 67 12.49 -21.71 3.69
N LYS A 68 13.48 -20.85 3.95
CA LYS A 68 14.61 -21.15 4.83
C LYS A 68 14.19 -21.47 6.26
N ALA A 69 13.21 -20.74 6.81
CA ALA A 69 12.67 -21.01 8.13
C ALA A 69 11.98 -22.39 8.21
N ARG A 70 11.27 -22.79 7.15
CA ARG A 70 10.64 -24.13 7.06
C ARG A 70 11.67 -25.25 6.97
N GLU A 71 12.76 -25.03 6.23
CA GLU A 71 13.86 -26.00 6.11
C GLU A 71 14.57 -26.19 7.46
N ARG A 72 14.84 -25.12 8.20
CA ARG A 72 15.47 -25.18 9.54
C ARG A 72 14.60 -25.83 10.62
N ALA A 73 13.29 -25.89 10.40
CA ALA A 73 12.33 -26.48 11.34
C ALA A 73 11.99 -27.94 11.00
N ARG A 74 12.55 -28.48 9.91
CA ARG A 74 12.54 -29.91 9.58
C ARG A 74 13.77 -30.57 10.18
#